data_AF-A0A3M2X023-F1
#
_entry.id   AF-A0A3M2X023-F1
#
_cell.length_a   1.000
_cell.length_b   1.000
_cell.length_c   1.000
_cell.angle_alpha   90.00
_cell.angle_beta   90.00
_cell.angle_gamma   90.00
#
_symmetry.space_group_name_H-M   'P 1'
#
loop_
_entity.id
_entity.type
_entity.pdbx_description
1 polymer ?
#
loop_
_entity_poly.entity_id
_entity_poly.type
_entity_poly.pdbx_seq_one_letter_code
_entity_poly.pdbx_strand_id
1 'polypeptide(L)'
;MAQAYIYMECPVSGQTLTLGKLTIQSGVGTFQYSPDAVQENIWVPDPFRYPLSARSYSVTKNGGVPGFIDDAMPDGWGERLLHRVEKGPLDSIQLLLKSPNGDRAGNIMAGAARVPQDGLGQTPPKALHARGLDHFIDTCEAIYDSQLTAEQLEILKVRDQRSSA
;
A
#
# COMPACT_ATOMS: atom_id res chain seq x y z
N MET A 1 12.44 -13.86 -12.91
CA MET A 1 11.06 -13.46 -13.23
C MET A 1 10.35 -13.29 -11.89
N ALA A 2 9.98 -12.07 -11.54
CA ALA A 2 9.33 -11.78 -10.26
C ALA A 2 7.81 -11.95 -10.40
N GLN A 3 7.14 -12.46 -9.36
CA GLN A 3 5.70 -12.69 -9.40
C GLN A 3 5.03 -12.45 -8.06
N ALA A 4 3.75 -12.08 -8.11
CA ALA A 4 2.86 -12.02 -6.97
C ALA A 4 1.47 -12.54 -7.38
N TYR A 5 0.78 -13.16 -6.43
CA TYR A 5 -0.65 -13.35 -6.51
C TYR A 5 -1.35 -12.10 -6.00
N ILE A 6 -2.40 -11.73 -6.70
CA ILE A 6 -3.22 -10.57 -6.41
C ILE A 6 -4.53 -11.10 -5.85
N TYR A 7 -4.87 -10.63 -4.66
CA TYR A 7 -6.12 -10.95 -4.00
C TYR A 7 -7.01 -9.71 -3.94
N MET A 8 -8.29 -9.95 -3.77
CA MET A 8 -9.29 -8.91 -3.66
C MET A 8 -10.33 -9.31 -2.63
N GLU A 9 -10.67 -8.40 -1.72
CA GLU A 9 -11.92 -8.51 -0.97
C GLU A 9 -13.07 -8.10 -1.90
N CYS A 10 -13.87 -9.07 -2.33
CA CYS A 10 -14.94 -8.84 -3.29
C CYS A 10 -16.01 -7.93 -2.68
N PRO A 11 -16.32 -6.76 -3.30
CA PRO A 11 -17.28 -5.81 -2.73
C PRO A 11 -18.72 -6.34 -2.74
N VAL A 12 -18.99 -7.39 -3.52
CA VAL A 12 -20.32 -8.00 -3.62
C VAL A 12 -20.52 -9.07 -2.53
N SER A 13 -19.50 -9.90 -2.26
CA SER A 13 -19.61 -11.03 -1.33
C SER A 13 -18.93 -10.82 0.03
N GLY A 14 -18.05 -9.82 0.16
CA GLY A 14 -17.21 -9.61 1.33
C GLY A 14 -16.10 -10.66 1.52
N GLN A 15 -15.94 -11.60 0.57
CA GLN A 15 -14.94 -12.65 0.66
C GLN A 15 -13.61 -12.21 0.06
N THR A 16 -12.50 -12.62 0.66
CA THR A 16 -11.16 -12.46 0.07
C THR A 16 -10.89 -13.59 -0.91
N LEU A 17 -10.65 -13.24 -2.18
CA LEU A 17 -10.50 -14.16 -3.30
C LEU A 17 -9.17 -13.93 -4.02
N THR A 18 -8.64 -14.94 -4.71
CA THR A 18 -7.53 -14.76 -5.65
C THR A 18 -8.03 -14.19 -6.97
N LEU A 19 -7.76 -12.92 -7.21
CA LEU A 19 -8.11 -12.23 -8.45
C LEU A 19 -7.25 -12.75 -9.61
N GLY A 20 -5.94 -12.88 -9.40
CA GLY A 20 -5.04 -13.28 -10.47
C GLY A 20 -3.57 -13.37 -10.07
N LYS A 21 -2.71 -13.47 -11.09
CA LYS A 21 -1.27 -13.50 -10.94
C LYS A 21 -0.66 -12.39 -11.77
N LEU A 22 0.21 -11.59 -11.15
CA LEU A 22 1.07 -10.63 -11.81
C LEU A 22 2.49 -11.20 -11.90
N THR A 23 3.08 -11.10 -13.07
CA THR A 23 4.47 -11.49 -13.33
C THR A 23 5.18 -10.36 -14.04
N ILE A 24 6.37 -9.98 -13.58
CA ILE A 24 7.15 -8.88 -14.19
C ILE A 24 8.50 -9.40 -14.64
N GLN A 25 8.86 -9.05 -15.87
CA GLN A 25 10.16 -9.33 -16.48
C GLN A 25 10.63 -8.11 -17.25
N SER A 26 11.81 -7.58 -16.89
CA SER A 26 12.43 -6.44 -17.57
C SER A 26 11.50 -5.22 -17.72
N GLY A 27 10.70 -4.93 -16.67
CA GLY A 27 9.76 -3.81 -16.65
C GLY A 27 8.46 -4.03 -17.44
N VAL A 28 8.28 -5.21 -18.04
CA VAL A 28 7.03 -5.61 -18.70
C VAL A 28 6.29 -6.59 -17.82
N GLY A 29 5.05 -6.24 -17.49
CA GLY A 29 4.15 -7.06 -16.71
C GLY A 29 3.24 -7.92 -17.56
N THR A 30 2.91 -9.08 -17.01
CA THR A 30 1.85 -9.96 -17.50
C THR A 30 0.90 -10.21 -16.34
N PHE A 31 -0.33 -9.72 -16.46
CA PHE A 31 -1.40 -10.00 -15.50
C PHE A 31 -2.38 -11.01 -16.09
N GLN A 32 -2.69 -12.06 -15.33
CA GLN A 32 -3.67 -13.07 -15.73
C GLN A 32 -4.64 -13.31 -14.58
N TYR A 33 -5.94 -13.22 -14.86
CA TYR A 33 -6.97 -13.59 -13.90
C TYR A 33 -6.88 -15.07 -13.52
N SER A 34 -7.27 -15.41 -12.30
CA SER A 34 -7.34 -16.82 -11.89
C SER A 34 -8.45 -17.53 -12.68
N PRO A 35 -8.30 -18.84 -13.00
CA PRO A 35 -9.35 -19.59 -13.66
C PRO A 35 -10.67 -19.55 -12.88
N ASP A 36 -10.59 -19.63 -11.56
CA ASP A 36 -11.74 -19.61 -10.65
C ASP A 36 -12.48 -18.25 -10.73
N ALA A 37 -11.74 -17.13 -10.72
CA ALA A 37 -12.32 -15.79 -10.89
C ALA A 37 -13.09 -15.65 -12.22
N VAL A 38 -12.52 -16.17 -13.31
CA VAL A 38 -13.16 -16.12 -14.64
C VAL A 38 -14.40 -17.02 -14.69
N GLN A 39 -14.31 -18.23 -14.15
CA GLN A 39 -15.41 -19.19 -14.13
C GLN A 39 -16.59 -18.68 -13.30
N GLU A 40 -16.32 -18.07 -12.16
CA GLU A 40 -17.34 -17.52 -11.25
C GLU A 40 -17.86 -16.15 -11.70
N ASN A 41 -17.31 -15.58 -12.77
CA ASN A 41 -17.66 -14.27 -13.31
C ASN A 41 -17.65 -13.18 -12.21
N ILE A 42 -16.58 -13.15 -11.41
CA ILE A 42 -16.50 -12.27 -10.24
C ILE A 42 -16.42 -10.78 -10.63
N TRP A 43 -16.77 -9.90 -9.70
CA TRP A 43 -16.56 -8.47 -9.87
C TRP A 43 -15.06 -8.15 -10.05
N VAL A 44 -14.73 -7.18 -10.91
CA VAL A 44 -13.36 -6.73 -11.15
C VAL A 44 -13.23 -5.20 -11.01
N PRO A 45 -12.08 -4.67 -10.52
CA PRO A 45 -11.91 -3.23 -10.28
C PRO A 45 -11.93 -2.35 -11.53
N ASP A 46 -11.36 -2.83 -12.64
CA ASP A 46 -11.25 -2.08 -13.89
C ASP A 46 -11.78 -2.91 -15.06
N PRO A 47 -13.11 -3.04 -15.21
CA PRO A 47 -13.71 -3.85 -16.27
C PRO A 47 -13.49 -3.28 -17.67
N PHE A 48 -13.07 -2.02 -17.81
CA PHE A 48 -12.89 -1.37 -19.11
C PHE A 48 -11.51 -1.65 -19.69
N ARG A 49 -10.43 -1.50 -18.90
CA ARG A 49 -9.07 -1.77 -19.37
C ARG A 49 -8.66 -3.22 -19.14
N TYR A 50 -9.17 -3.83 -18.07
CA TYR A 50 -8.86 -5.20 -17.67
C TYR A 50 -10.16 -6.01 -17.49
N PRO A 51 -11.01 -6.17 -18.53
CA PRO A 51 -12.22 -6.97 -18.41
C PRO A 51 -11.90 -8.40 -17.95
N LEU A 52 -12.77 -8.99 -17.15
CA LEU A 52 -12.58 -10.36 -16.68
C LEU A 52 -12.46 -11.32 -17.89
N SER A 53 -11.34 -12.05 -17.96
CA SER A 53 -11.03 -12.89 -19.12
C SER A 53 -9.91 -13.87 -18.80
N ALA A 54 -9.92 -15.04 -19.46
CA ALA A 54 -8.83 -16.03 -19.38
C ALA A 54 -7.54 -15.57 -20.08
N ARG A 55 -7.60 -14.50 -20.90
CA ARG A 55 -6.43 -13.95 -21.59
C ARG A 55 -5.45 -13.32 -20.60
N SER A 56 -4.17 -13.31 -20.99
CA SER A 56 -3.17 -12.52 -20.29
C SER A 56 -3.14 -11.09 -20.80
N TYR A 57 -2.93 -10.13 -19.89
CA TYR A 57 -2.79 -8.71 -20.16
C TYR A 57 -1.31 -8.33 -20.08
N SER A 58 -0.78 -7.78 -21.17
CA SER A 58 0.57 -7.18 -21.16
C SER A 58 0.51 -5.75 -20.68
N VAL A 59 1.40 -5.38 -19.76
CA VAL A 59 1.47 -4.06 -19.15
C VAL A 59 2.87 -3.50 -19.32
N THR A 60 2.98 -2.37 -20.01
CA THR A 60 4.25 -1.69 -20.31
C THR A 60 4.40 -0.35 -19.57
N LYS A 61 3.41 0.01 -18.76
CA LYS A 61 3.40 1.21 -17.91
C LYS A 61 3.61 0.83 -16.45
N ASN A 62 3.93 1.81 -15.61
CA ASN A 62 4.06 1.67 -14.16
C ASN A 62 4.98 0.48 -13.75
N GLY A 63 6.12 0.35 -14.44
CA GLY A 63 7.07 -0.75 -14.19
C GLY A 63 6.53 -2.16 -14.49
N GLY A 64 5.40 -2.27 -15.20
CA GLY A 64 4.71 -3.53 -15.47
C GLY A 64 3.52 -3.79 -14.55
N VAL A 65 3.12 -2.85 -13.71
CA VAL A 65 1.99 -3.02 -12.78
C VAL A 65 0.70 -2.46 -13.41
N PRO A 66 -0.39 -3.25 -13.51
CA PRO A 66 -1.71 -2.72 -13.89
C PRO A 66 -2.12 -1.54 -13.00
N GLY A 67 -2.71 -0.50 -13.56
CA GLY A 67 -3.08 0.72 -12.81
C GLY A 67 -3.92 0.44 -11.56
N PHE A 68 -4.92 -0.46 -11.62
CA PHE A 68 -5.74 -0.80 -10.46
C PHE A 68 -4.98 -1.54 -9.34
N ILE A 69 -3.82 -2.14 -9.64
CA ILE A 69 -2.90 -2.73 -8.65
C ILE A 69 -1.93 -1.66 -8.15
N ASP A 70 -1.48 -0.78 -9.05
CA ASP A 70 -0.60 0.35 -8.76
C ASP A 70 -1.24 1.32 -7.76
N ASP A 71 -2.56 1.50 -7.82
CA ASP A 71 -3.32 2.29 -6.85
C ASP A 71 -3.24 1.73 -5.40
N ALA A 72 -2.87 0.45 -5.25
CA ALA A 72 -2.66 -0.21 -3.96
C ALA A 72 -1.17 -0.32 -3.57
N MET A 73 -0.25 0.20 -4.39
CA MET A 73 1.18 0.25 -4.08
C MET A 73 1.47 1.30 -3.00
N PRO A 74 2.60 1.16 -2.26
CA PRO A 74 3.06 2.25 -1.40
C PRO A 74 3.30 3.51 -2.23
N ASP A 75 2.98 4.68 -1.67
CA ASP A 75 3.29 5.96 -2.32
C ASP A 75 4.81 6.23 -2.34
N GLY A 76 5.21 7.35 -2.94
CA GLY A 76 6.63 7.70 -3.06
C GLY A 76 7.37 7.86 -1.71
N TRP A 77 6.66 8.09 -0.60
CA TRP A 77 7.27 8.10 0.73
C TRP A 77 7.37 6.67 1.29
N GLY A 78 6.33 5.87 1.17
CA GLY A 78 6.29 4.45 1.54
C GLY A 78 7.33 3.62 0.80
N GLU A 79 7.52 3.85 -0.51
CA GLU A 79 8.58 3.21 -1.30
C GLU A 79 9.97 3.52 -0.74
N ARG A 80 10.26 4.80 -0.46
CA ARG A 80 11.54 5.24 0.13
C ARG A 80 11.76 4.61 1.50
N LEU A 81 10.71 4.53 2.31
CA LEU A 81 10.77 3.89 3.62
C LEU A 81 11.11 2.41 3.49
N LEU A 82 10.45 1.69 2.59
CA LEU A 82 10.71 0.28 2.33
C LEU A 82 12.13 0.04 1.82
N HIS A 83 12.63 0.83 0.86
CA HIS A 83 14.02 0.73 0.42
C HIS A 83 15.02 0.89 1.57
N ARG A 84 14.74 1.81 2.51
CA ARG A 84 15.59 2.05 3.67
C ARG A 84 15.54 0.89 4.67
N VAL A 85 14.35 0.38 4.97
CA VAL A 85 14.15 -0.74 5.92
C VAL A 85 14.77 -2.03 5.37
N GLU A 86 14.59 -2.29 4.09
CA GLU A 86 15.09 -3.49 3.40
C GLU A 86 16.55 -3.39 2.96
N LYS A 87 17.19 -2.23 3.21
CA LYS A 87 18.61 -1.96 2.92
C LYS A 87 19.00 -2.25 1.47
N GLY A 88 18.14 -1.88 0.51
CA GLY A 88 18.44 -2.10 -0.89
C GLY A 88 17.34 -1.68 -1.86
N PRO A 89 17.64 -1.66 -3.17
CA PRO A 89 16.62 -1.48 -4.19
C PRO A 89 15.62 -2.65 -4.13
N LEU A 90 14.36 -2.32 -4.36
CA LEU A 90 13.24 -3.24 -4.41
C LEU A 90 12.59 -3.07 -5.78
N ASP A 91 12.28 -4.17 -6.46
CA ASP A 91 11.45 -4.14 -7.65
C ASP A 91 9.95 -3.97 -7.29
N SER A 92 9.09 -3.75 -8.29
CA SER A 92 7.66 -3.54 -8.08
C SER A 92 6.97 -4.72 -7.38
N ILE A 93 7.39 -5.96 -7.63
CA ILE A 93 6.84 -7.13 -6.95
C ILE A 93 7.28 -7.14 -5.49
N GLN A 94 8.54 -6.82 -5.20
CA GLN A 94 9.04 -6.74 -3.84
C GLN A 94 8.38 -5.60 -3.06
N LEU A 95 8.20 -4.44 -3.68
CA LEU A 95 7.43 -3.33 -3.08
C LEU A 95 6.02 -3.77 -2.75
N LEU A 96 5.34 -4.44 -3.70
CA LEU A 96 3.99 -4.99 -3.50
C LEU A 96 3.97 -6.04 -2.38
N LEU A 97 4.93 -6.95 -2.30
CA LEU A 97 4.92 -8.02 -1.28
C LEU A 97 5.35 -7.55 0.11
N LYS A 98 6.16 -6.50 0.21
CA LYS A 98 6.71 -6.01 1.48
C LYS A 98 5.89 -4.87 2.09
N SER A 99 5.05 -4.21 1.31
CA SER A 99 4.07 -3.28 1.87
C SER A 99 2.97 -4.05 2.63
N PRO A 100 2.52 -3.57 3.81
CA PRO A 100 1.47 -4.25 4.57
C PRO A 100 0.12 -4.23 3.82
N ASN A 101 -0.55 -5.37 3.72
CA ASN A 101 -1.86 -5.45 3.06
C ASN A 101 -2.97 -4.65 3.75
N GLY A 102 -2.90 -4.47 5.07
CA GLY A 102 -3.92 -3.72 5.82
C GLY A 102 -3.72 -2.19 5.82
N ASP A 103 -2.69 -1.68 5.14
CA ASP A 103 -2.37 -0.24 5.07
C ASP A 103 -2.40 0.28 3.62
N ARG A 104 -3.12 -0.42 2.74
CA ARG A 104 -3.29 -0.07 1.33
C ARG A 104 -4.61 0.66 1.12
N ALA A 105 -4.65 1.47 0.06
CA ALA A 105 -5.92 1.97 -0.46
C ALA A 105 -6.71 0.86 -1.15
N GLY A 106 -8.02 0.84 -0.91
CA GLY A 106 -8.96 -0.06 -1.60
C GLY A 106 -8.97 -1.49 -1.04
N ASN A 107 -9.37 -2.43 -1.88
CA ASN A 107 -9.64 -3.83 -1.53
C ASN A 107 -8.64 -4.81 -2.15
N ILE A 108 -7.53 -4.31 -2.70
CA ILE A 108 -6.50 -5.12 -3.37
C ILE A 108 -5.38 -5.46 -2.40
N MET A 109 -4.98 -6.73 -2.42
CA MET A 109 -3.93 -7.29 -1.59
C MET A 109 -2.99 -8.13 -2.45
N ALA A 110 -1.83 -8.47 -1.90
CA ALA A 110 -0.87 -9.32 -2.60
C ALA A 110 -0.17 -10.32 -1.70
N GLY A 111 0.34 -11.38 -2.30
CA GLY A 111 1.08 -12.42 -1.59
C GLY A 111 1.80 -13.39 -2.53
N ALA A 112 2.62 -14.26 -1.93
CA ALA A 112 3.44 -15.21 -2.67
C ALA A 112 2.69 -16.53 -3.01
N ALA A 113 1.60 -16.84 -2.30
CA ALA A 113 0.86 -18.09 -2.45
C ALA A 113 -0.37 -17.91 -3.34
N ARG A 114 -0.80 -18.98 -4.03
CA ARG A 114 -2.00 -18.89 -4.88
C ARG A 114 -3.27 -18.56 -4.08
N VAL A 115 -3.39 -19.08 -2.88
CA VAL A 115 -4.57 -18.91 -2.02
C VAL A 115 -4.25 -17.88 -0.93
N PRO A 116 -5.12 -16.90 -0.67
CA PRO A 116 -4.93 -15.95 0.41
C PRO A 116 -4.97 -16.66 1.76
N GLN A 117 -4.22 -16.15 2.73
CA GLN A 117 -4.30 -16.64 4.12
C GLN A 117 -5.56 -16.11 4.80
N ASP A 118 -6.08 -16.86 5.76
CA ASP A 118 -7.21 -16.41 6.57
C ASP A 118 -6.84 -15.11 7.31
N GLY A 119 -7.75 -14.12 7.29
CA GLY A 119 -7.51 -12.82 7.89
C GLY A 119 -6.54 -11.91 7.12
N LEU A 120 -6.21 -12.22 5.87
CA LEU A 120 -5.42 -11.31 5.02
C LEU A 120 -6.11 -9.92 4.93
N GLY A 121 -5.33 -8.85 5.04
CA GLY A 121 -5.85 -7.47 5.02
C GLY A 121 -6.46 -7.02 6.35
N GLN A 122 -6.81 -7.96 7.24
CA GLN A 122 -7.27 -7.67 8.60
C GLN A 122 -6.06 -7.31 9.47
N THR A 123 -5.64 -6.05 9.40
CA THR A 123 -4.71 -5.51 10.39
C THR A 123 -5.55 -4.76 11.42
N PRO A 124 -5.67 -5.26 12.66
CA PRO A 124 -6.27 -4.43 13.71
C PRO A 124 -5.47 -3.13 13.75
N PRO A 125 -6.11 -1.95 13.80
CA PRO A 125 -5.38 -0.70 13.87
C PRO A 125 -4.39 -0.82 15.03
N LYS A 126 -3.09 -0.86 14.70
CA LYS A 126 -2.08 -0.75 15.74
C LYS A 126 -2.32 0.63 16.32
N ALA A 127 -2.89 0.69 17.51
CA ALA A 127 -2.97 1.92 18.26
C ALA A 127 -1.58 2.53 18.20
N LEU A 128 -1.51 3.73 17.62
CA LEU A 128 -0.27 4.40 17.30
C LEU A 128 0.30 4.85 18.64
N HIS A 129 1.00 3.94 19.33
CA HIS A 129 1.67 4.21 20.60
C HIS A 129 2.95 5.00 20.32
N ALA A 130 2.80 6.15 19.65
CA ALA A 130 3.88 7.11 19.50
C ALA A 130 4.08 7.76 20.87
N ARG A 131 5.13 7.32 21.57
CA ARG A 131 5.53 7.94 22.84
C ARG A 131 5.71 9.45 22.60
N GLY A 132 4.90 10.25 23.28
CA GLY A 132 4.92 11.71 23.18
C GLY A 132 4.03 12.32 22.09
N LEU A 133 3.23 11.54 21.36
CA LEU A 133 2.23 12.09 20.44
C LEU A 133 1.16 12.87 21.20
N ASP A 134 0.69 12.35 22.33
CA ASP A 134 -0.26 13.06 23.20
C ASP A 134 0.33 14.39 23.64
N HIS A 135 1.58 14.40 24.11
CA HIS A 135 2.28 15.62 24.50
C HIS A 135 2.47 16.61 23.33
N PHE A 136 2.71 16.10 22.12
CA PHE A 136 2.81 16.93 20.92
C PHE A 136 1.46 17.57 20.58
N ILE A 137 0.37 16.82 20.67
CA ILE A 137 -1.01 17.32 20.45
C ILE A 137 -1.34 18.38 21.49
N ASP A 138 -1.12 18.10 22.79
CA ASP A 138 -1.34 19.06 23.88
C ASP A 138 -0.57 20.36 23.67
N THR A 139 0.67 20.26 23.19
CA THR A 139 1.51 21.43 22.89
C THR A 139 0.96 22.21 21.69
N CYS A 140 0.50 21.53 20.63
CA CYS A 140 -0.13 22.18 19.47
C CYS A 140 -1.42 22.91 19.85
N GLU A 141 -2.25 22.30 20.70
CA GLU A 141 -3.47 22.93 21.22
C GLU A 141 -3.14 24.16 22.08
N ALA A 142 -2.16 24.06 22.98
CA ALA A 142 -1.72 25.20 23.79
C ALA A 142 -1.14 26.34 22.94
N ILE A 143 -0.43 26.03 21.83
CA ILE A 143 0.01 27.04 20.85
C ILE A 143 -1.21 27.71 20.19
N TYR A 144 -2.17 26.91 19.72
CA TYR A 144 -3.35 27.39 18.99
C TYR A 144 -4.23 28.31 19.85
N ASP A 145 -4.47 27.92 21.11
CA ASP A 145 -5.28 28.68 22.06
C ASP A 145 -4.51 29.82 22.74
N SER A 146 -3.24 30.05 22.37
CA SER A 146 -2.35 31.04 22.99
C SER A 146 -2.18 30.87 24.50
N GLN A 147 -2.24 29.62 24.99
CA GLN A 147 -2.16 29.24 26.40
C GLN A 147 -0.75 28.77 26.82
N LEU A 148 0.28 29.12 26.05
CA LEU A 148 1.65 28.75 26.39
C LEU A 148 2.16 29.54 27.59
N THR A 149 2.81 28.85 28.52
CA THR A 149 3.53 29.48 29.61
C THR A 149 4.81 30.16 29.09
N ALA A 150 5.34 31.11 29.86
CA ALA A 150 6.59 31.79 29.51
C ALA A 150 7.78 30.81 29.33
N GLU A 151 7.83 29.74 30.12
CA GLU A 151 8.85 28.69 30.01
C GLU A 151 8.72 27.88 28.71
N GLN A 152 7.49 27.54 28.31
CA GLN A 152 7.23 26.84 27.04
C GLN A 152 7.55 27.70 25.82
N LEU A 153 7.26 29.00 25.90
CA LEU A 153 7.64 29.96 24.86
C LEU A 153 9.16 30.08 24.73
N GLU A 154 9.91 30.07 25.83
CA GLU A 154 11.39 30.08 25.78
C GLU A 154 11.95 28.78 25.16
N ILE A 155 11.38 27.61 25.49
CA ILE A 155 11.78 26.34 24.88
C ILE A 155 11.51 26.34 23.36
N LEU A 156 10.37 26.89 22.92
CA LEU A 156 10.02 27.00 21.49
C LEU A 156 10.87 28.03 20.74
N LYS A 157 11.33 29.10 21.40
CA LYS A 157 12.24 30.09 20.81
C LYS A 157 13.64 29.53 20.55
N VAL A 158 14.06 28.48 21.25
CA VAL A 158 15.36 27.83 21.04
C VAL A 158 15.28 26.83 19.89
N ARG A 159 15.14 27.35 18.68
CA ARG A 159 15.73 26.73 17.48
C ARG A 159 15.86 27.79 16.40
N ASP A 160 17.08 28.32 16.32
CA ASP A 160 17.59 29.00 15.14
C ASP A 160 17.31 28.10 13.93
N GLN A 161 16.40 28.56 13.06
CA GLN A 161 16.06 27.87 11.82
C GLN A 161 17.33 27.78 10.98
N ARG A 162 18.02 26.64 11.04
CA ARG A 162 18.89 26.22 9.94
C ARG A 162 18.00 25.65 8.84
N SER A 163 17.20 26.52 8.22
CA SER A 163 16.75 26.27 6.86
C SER A 163 18.00 26.26 5.98
N SER A 164 18.25 25.09 5.41
CA SER A 164 19.25 24.74 4.41
C SER A 164 19.71 25.89 3.52
N ALA A 165 21.04 26.08 3.45
CA ALA A 165 21.74 26.63 2.29
C ALA A 165 21.86 25.58 1.19
#